data_AF-A0A2E4EBW2-F1
#
_entry.id   AF-A0A2E4EBW2-F1
#
_cell.length_a   1.000
_cell.length_b   1.000
_cell.length_c   1.000
_cell.angle_alpha   90.00
_cell.angle_beta   90.00
_cell.angle_gamma   90.00
#
_symmetry.space_group_name_H-M   'P 1'
#
loop_
_entity.id
_entity.type
_entity.pdbx_description
1 polymer ?
#
loop_
_entity_poly.entity_id
_entity_poly.type
_entity_poly.pdbx_seq_one_letter_code
_entity_poly.pdbx_strand_id
1 'polypeptide(L)'
;MTASAIEINAIIFDQPSGNVKGIGTAFVLIKGKQRRIAHATLFVDGEPEISFDMPKKATPQVLSDITDALCQFREKLNEVDA
;
A
#
# COMPACT_ATOMS: atom_id res chain seq x y z
N MET A 1 15.02 -12.74 14.79
CA MET A 1 14.54 -11.63 13.97
C MET A 1 13.15 -12.01 13.50
N THR A 2 12.10 -11.49 14.12
CA THR A 2 10.72 -11.72 13.66
C THR A 2 10.52 -10.89 12.41
N ALA A 3 10.31 -11.54 11.27
CA ALA A 3 9.92 -10.87 10.03
C ALA A 3 8.69 -10.00 10.31
N SER A 4 8.79 -8.71 10.00
CA SER A 4 7.64 -7.82 9.98
C SER A 4 6.72 -8.32 8.87
N ALA A 5 5.53 -8.79 9.22
CA ALA A 5 4.55 -9.23 8.22
C ALA A 5 4.12 -8.02 7.39
N ILE A 6 4.31 -8.11 6.07
CA ILE A 6 3.85 -7.15 5.08
C ILE A 6 2.59 -7.73 4.45
N GLU A 7 1.53 -6.93 4.37
CA GLU A 7 0.28 -7.32 3.72
C GLU A 7 -0.07 -6.27 2.68
N ILE A 8 -0.20 -6.69 1.42
CA ILE A 8 -0.54 -5.84 0.30
C ILE A 8 -1.87 -6.32 -0.28
N ASN A 9 -2.86 -5.44 -0.32
CA ASN A 9 -4.18 -5.72 -0.89
C ASN A 9 -4.48 -4.73 -2.01
N ALA A 10 -4.94 -5.23 -3.15
CA ALA A 10 -5.47 -4.43 -4.24
C ALA A 10 -6.82 -5.01 -4.68
N ILE A 11 -7.82 -4.16 -4.83
CA ILE A 11 -9.17 -4.52 -5.24
C ILE A 11 -9.50 -3.71 -6.48
N ILE A 12 -9.77 -4.40 -7.59
CA ILE A 12 -10.33 -3.81 -8.80
C ILE A 12 -11.83 -4.11 -8.80
N PHE A 13 -12.63 -3.10 -9.10
CA PHE A 13 -14.08 -3.25 -9.13
C PHE A 13 -14.54 -3.75 -10.51
N ASP A 14 -15.48 -4.69 -10.53
CA ASP A 14 -16.07 -5.20 -11.78
C ASP A 14 -16.75 -4.08 -12.60
N GLN A 15 -17.30 -3.09 -11.90
CA GLN A 15 -17.79 -1.84 -12.48
C GLN A 15 -17.19 -0.66 -11.71
N PRO A 16 -16.61 0.35 -12.40
CA PRO A 16 -16.10 1.54 -11.75
C PRO A 16 -17.19 2.28 -10.95
N SER A 17 -16.84 2.77 -9.78
CA SER A 17 -17.69 3.64 -8.98
C SER A 17 -17.38 5.10 -9.32
N GLY A 18 -18.11 5.65 -10.30
CA GLY A 18 -17.78 6.95 -10.87
C GLY A 18 -16.45 6.86 -11.64
N ASN A 19 -15.46 7.69 -11.28
CA ASN A 19 -14.13 7.62 -11.90
C ASN A 19 -13.18 6.64 -11.21
N VAL A 20 -13.59 5.96 -10.13
CA VAL A 20 -12.71 5.06 -9.37
C VAL A 20 -12.87 3.62 -9.86
N LYS A 21 -11.78 3.02 -10.38
CA LYS A 21 -11.74 1.62 -10.85
C LYS A 21 -11.25 0.63 -9.80
N GLY A 22 -10.58 1.11 -8.75
CA GLY A 22 -10.08 0.24 -7.71
C GLY A 22 -9.35 0.96 -6.60
N ILE A 23 -8.90 0.19 -5.62
CA ILE A 23 -8.16 0.66 -4.45
C ILE A 23 -6.99 -0.27 -4.12
N GLY A 24 -5.88 0.32 -3.70
CA GLY A 24 -4.73 -0.39 -3.15
C GLY A 24 -4.50 0.00 -1.69
N THR A 25 -4.06 -0.95 -0.86
CA THR A 25 -3.62 -0.69 0.51
C THR A 25 -2.41 -1.54 0.85
N ALA A 26 -1.49 -0.97 1.62
CA ALA A 26 -0.33 -1.68 2.17
C ALA A 26 -0.31 -1.54 3.69
N PHE A 27 -0.07 -2.66 4.37
CA PHE A 27 0.05 -2.73 5.81
C PHE A 27 1.37 -3.37 6.23
N VAL A 28 1.94 -2.88 7.34
CA VAL A 28 3.13 -3.44 7.96
C VAL A 28 2.84 -3.71 9.44
N LEU A 29 3.32 -4.85 9.94
CA LEU A 29 3.27 -5.18 11.35
C LEU A 29 4.37 -4.45 12.13
N ILE A 30 4.02 -3.37 12.81
CA ILE A 30 4.95 -2.57 13.62
C ILE A 30 4.63 -2.79 15.10
N LYS A 31 5.57 -3.38 15.85
CA LYS A 31 5.41 -3.68 17.29
C LYS A 31 4.13 -4.47 17.61
N GLY A 32 3.85 -5.48 16.79
CA GLY A 32 2.66 -6.33 16.94
C GLY A 32 1.34 -5.66 16.56
N LYS A 33 1.35 -4.44 16.00
CA LYS A 33 0.17 -3.75 15.50
C LYS A 33 0.27 -3.60 13.99
N GLN A 34 -0.78 -4.02 13.29
CA GLN A 34 -0.89 -3.76 11.87
C GLN A 34 -1.14 -2.27 11.64
N ARG A 35 -0.31 -1.65 10.81
CA ARG A 35 -0.41 -0.22 10.46
C ARG A 35 -0.49 -0.10 8.95
N ARG A 36 -1.50 0.63 8.47
CA ARG A 36 -1.53 1.04 7.06
C ARG A 36 -0.40 2.02 6.83
N ILE A 37 0.37 1.81 5.76
CA ILE A 37 1.49 2.66 5.37
C ILE A 37 1.29 3.33 4.02
N ALA A 38 0.38 2.79 3.20
CA ALA A 38 0.02 3.37 1.92
C ALA A 38 -1.44 3.05 1.57
N HIS A 39 -2.06 3.96 0.84
CA HIS A 39 -3.36 3.77 0.21
C HIS A 39 -3.33 4.42 -1.18
N ALA A 40 -3.84 3.70 -2.17
CA ALA A 40 -3.97 4.19 -3.53
C ALA A 40 -5.44 4.14 -3.96
N THR A 41 -5.89 5.19 -4.63
CA THR A 41 -7.13 5.22 -5.40
C THR A 41 -6.76 5.13 -6.86
N LEU A 42 -7.27 4.10 -7.55
CA LEU A 42 -7.04 3.88 -8.97
C LEU A 42 -8.19 4.47 -9.76
N PHE A 43 -7.90 5.31 -10.75
CA PHE A 43 -8.91 5.94 -11.58
C PHE A 43 -9.04 5.26 -12.95
N VAL A 44 -10.23 5.35 -13.55
CA VAL A 44 -10.50 4.84 -14.91
C VAL A 44 -9.63 5.58 -15.91
N ASP A 45 -9.71 6.92 -15.89
CA ASP A 45 -8.95 7.83 -16.75
C ASP A 45 -8.13 8.80 -15.89
N GLY A 46 -6.92 8.39 -15.50
CA GLY A 46 -6.00 9.24 -14.76
C GLY A 46 -4.90 8.48 -14.02
N GLU A 47 -3.94 9.23 -13.49
CA GLU A 47 -2.90 8.67 -12.61
C GLU A 47 -3.48 8.30 -11.24
N PRO A 48 -3.03 7.20 -10.61
CA PRO A 48 -3.42 6.87 -9.25
C PRO A 48 -3.15 7.99 -8.25
N GLU A 49 -4.11 8.26 -7.37
CA GLU A 49 -3.86 9.08 -6.19
C GLU A 49 -3.29 8.20 -5.08
N ILE A 50 -2.07 8.47 -4.62
CA ILE A 50 -1.38 7.67 -3.61
C ILE A 50 -1.10 8.52 -2.38
N SER A 51 -1.52 8.01 -1.21
CA SER A 51 -1.24 8.60 0.09
C SER A 51 -0.39 7.65 0.94
N PHE A 52 0.51 8.21 1.75
CA PHE A 52 1.42 7.46 2.61
C PHE A 52 1.22 7.83 4.08
N ASP A 53 1.12 6.81 4.92
CA ASP A 53 0.93 6.92 6.37
C ASP A 53 2.22 6.50 7.09
N MET A 54 3.03 7.47 7.50
CA MET A 54 4.33 7.19 8.14
C MET A 54 4.27 7.29 9.68
N PRO A 55 4.91 6.37 10.42
CA PRO A 55 5.00 6.49 11.87
C PRO A 55 5.89 7.68 12.27
N LYS A 56 5.41 8.50 13.21
CA LYS A 56 6.15 9.66 13.73
C LYS A 56 7.51 9.33 14.35
N LYS A 57 7.71 8.07 14.78
CA LYS A 57 8.97 7.56 15.32
C LYS A 57 9.24 6.20 14.70
N ALA A 58 10.20 6.14 13.78
CA ALA A 58 10.67 4.90 13.16
C ALA A 58 12.09 4.59 13.65
N THR A 59 12.36 3.31 13.92
CA THR A 59 13.75 2.83 14.03
C THR A 59 14.27 2.54 12.62
N PRO A 60 15.59 2.42 12.40
CA PRO A 60 16.13 2.02 11.10
C PRO A 60 15.54 0.70 10.58
N GLN A 61 15.28 -0.28 11.45
CA GLN A 61 14.61 -1.52 11.06
C GLN A 61 13.18 -1.27 10.55
N VAL A 62 12.39 -0.48 11.27
CA VAL A 62 11.02 -0.14 10.82
C VAL A 62 11.05 0.62 9.49
N LEU A 63 12.06 1.47 9.28
CA LEU A 63 12.23 2.17 8.01
C LEU A 63 12.54 1.20 6.86
N SER A 64 13.37 0.19 7.11
CA SER A 64 13.64 -0.89 6.14
C SER A 64 12.35 -1.64 5.80
N ASP A 65 11.60 -2.07 6.81
CA ASP A 65 10.37 -2.85 6.62
C ASP A 65 9.31 -2.05 5.83
N ILE A 66 9.19 -0.75 6.10
CA ILE A 66 8.29 0.14 5.34
C ILE A 66 8.79 0.27 3.89
N THR A 67 10.08 0.42 3.66
CA THR A 67 10.64 0.56 2.31
C THR A 67 10.37 -0.69 1.48
N ASP A 68 10.62 -1.87 2.04
CA ASP A 68 10.33 -3.15 1.39
C ASP A 68 8.83 -3.27 1.05
N ALA A 69 7.97 -2.88 1.99
CA ALA A 69 6.53 -2.89 1.77
C ALA A 69 6.08 -1.90 0.68
N LEU A 70 6.71 -0.72 0.57
CA LEU A 70 6.43 0.23 -0.50
C LEU A 70 6.90 -0.27 -1.88
N CYS A 71 8.02 -0.98 -1.94
CA CYS A 71 8.46 -1.63 -3.17
C CYS A 71 7.45 -2.69 -3.65
N GLN A 72 6.99 -3.56 -2.74
CA GLN A 72 5.96 -4.56 -3.05
C GLN A 72 4.62 -3.91 -3.41
N PHE A 73 4.26 -2.81 -2.73
CA PHE A 73 3.04 -2.07 -3.05
C PHE A 73 3.08 -1.50 -4.46
N ARG A 74 4.19 -0.86 -4.85
CA ARG A 74 4.41 -0.36 -6.22
C ARG A 74 4.28 -1.48 -7.25
N GLU A 75 4.91 -2.62 -7.00
CA GLU A 75 4.81 -3.78 -7.90
C GLU A 75 3.35 -4.22 -8.05
N LYS A 76 2.61 -4.30 -6.94
CA LYS A 76 1.20 -4.67 -6.98
C LYS A 76 0.34 -3.67 -7.74
N LEU A 77 0.59 -2.36 -7.56
CA LEU A 77 -0.10 -1.32 -8.31
C LEU A 77 0.17 -1.44 -9.81
N ASN A 78 1.44 -1.66 -10.20
CA ASN A 78 1.79 -1.86 -11.60
C ASN A 78 1.13 -3.11 -12.21
N GLU A 79 0.90 -4.18 -11.43
CA GLU A 79 0.18 -5.36 -11.92
C GLU A 79 -1.29 -5.08 -12.23
N VAL A 80 -1.94 -4.22 -11.43
CA VAL A 80 -3.40 -4.00 -11.49
C VAL A 80 -3.81 -2.73 -12.24
N ASP A 81 -2.86 -1.83 -12.48
CA ASP A 81 -3.05 -0.57 -13.21
C ASP A 81 -2.39 -0.59 -14.61
N ALA A 82 -1.78 -1.71 -15.01
CA ALA A 82 -1.20 -1.92 -16.34
C ALA A 82 -2.23 -1.98 -17.47
#